data_AF-A0A820C089-F1
#
_entry.id   AF-A0A820C089-F1
#
_cell.length_a   1.000
_cell.length_b   1.000
_cell.length_c   1.000
_cell.angle_alpha   90.00
_cell.angle_beta   90.00
_cell.angle_gamma   90.00
#
_symmetry.space_group_name_H-M   'P 1'
#
loop_
_entity.id
_entity.type
_entity.pdbx_description
1 polymer ?
#
loop_
_entity_poly.entity_id
_entity_poly.type
_entity_poly.pdbx_seq_one_letter_code
_entity_poly.pdbx_strand_id
1 'polypeptide(L)'
;MNLFTCCIGALSLYGVQLNLNPVSLPYGWSQCYNGTYDVFLNTTTLTSVLNTCNKAKLLLGCRPKGNTNLTVAAMGLRADVLYNCSTYSSCTNVANGVGWYYSDNYSWGFANDNDTVARGSCDTGSTNAAYRLCWHTDQWSGGWRCGATTGLNFDNTMERVIYHAT
;
A
#
# COMPACT_ATOMS: atom_id res chain seq x y z
N MET A 1 -13.65 -37.98 10.05
CA MET A 1 -14.46 -36.95 9.36
C MET A 1 -14.36 -35.67 10.19
N ASN A 2 -13.47 -34.75 9.81
CA ASN A 2 -13.46 -33.38 10.33
C ASN A 2 -13.14 -32.48 9.15
N LEU A 3 -14.17 -31.79 8.68
CA LEU A 3 -14.09 -30.81 7.60
C LEU A 3 -13.19 -29.66 8.04
N PHE A 4 -11.99 -29.56 7.49
CA PHE A 4 -11.30 -28.28 7.37
C PHE A 4 -11.95 -27.51 6.21
N THR A 5 -13.12 -26.92 6.48
CA THR A 5 -13.61 -25.79 5.71
C THR A 5 -13.44 -24.57 6.60
N CYS A 6 -12.33 -23.85 6.45
CA CYS A 6 -12.17 -22.55 7.08
C CYS A 6 -11.56 -21.55 6.08
N CYS A 7 -12.46 -20.73 5.53
CA CYS A 7 -12.26 -19.46 4.83
C CYS A 7 -11.38 -19.44 3.56
N ILE A 8 -11.96 -19.84 2.42
CA ILE A 8 -11.44 -19.58 1.05
C ILE A 8 -11.54 -18.07 0.69
N GLY A 9 -11.48 -17.16 1.66
CA GLY A 9 -11.85 -15.75 1.46
C GLY A 9 -11.28 -14.73 2.43
N ALA A 10 -10.72 -15.13 3.58
CA ALA A 10 -10.22 -14.17 4.56
C ALA A 10 -8.87 -13.56 4.17
N LEU A 11 -8.61 -12.32 4.59
CA LEU A 11 -7.27 -11.75 4.60
C LEU A 11 -6.42 -12.51 5.61
N SER A 12 -5.18 -12.83 5.25
CA SER A 12 -4.32 -13.71 6.05
C SER A 12 -3.40 -12.97 7.02
N LEU A 13 -3.25 -11.65 6.88
CA LEU A 13 -2.54 -10.79 7.80
C LEU A 13 -3.48 -9.66 8.23
N TYR A 14 -3.45 -9.32 9.51
CA TYR A 14 -4.21 -8.22 10.11
C TYR A 14 -3.28 -7.06 10.43
N GLY A 15 -3.70 -5.83 10.17
CA GLY A 15 -2.93 -4.63 10.43
C GLY A 15 -1.71 -4.45 9.53
N VAL A 16 -0.93 -3.43 9.87
CA VAL A 16 0.33 -3.11 9.17
C VAL A 16 1.45 -4.05 9.65
N GLN A 17 2.14 -4.66 8.69
CA GLN A 17 3.21 -5.63 8.90
C GLN A 17 4.57 -4.99 8.60
N LEU A 18 5.55 -5.24 9.46
CA LEU A 18 6.93 -4.83 9.27
C LEU A 18 7.79 -6.03 8.90
N ASN A 19 8.82 -5.81 8.06
CA ASN A 19 9.78 -6.85 7.65
C ASN A 19 9.11 -8.13 7.09
N LEU A 20 8.04 -7.95 6.32
CA LEU A 20 7.26 -9.06 5.76
C LEU A 20 8.02 -9.70 4.58
N ASN A 21 8.28 -11.00 4.65
CA ASN A 21 8.78 -11.75 3.50
C ASN A 21 7.59 -12.15 2.60
N PRO A 22 7.50 -11.69 1.34
CA PRO A 22 6.36 -12.02 0.46
C PRO A 22 6.19 -13.52 0.19
N VAL A 23 7.23 -14.33 0.39
CA VAL A 23 7.15 -15.81 0.27
C VAL A 23 6.25 -16.42 1.34
N SER A 24 6.05 -15.74 2.48
CA SER A 24 5.13 -16.21 3.52
C SER A 24 3.66 -15.87 3.24
N LEU A 25 3.36 -15.18 2.13
CA LEU A 25 1.98 -14.94 1.73
C LEU A 25 1.32 -16.29 1.37
N PRO A 26 0.05 -16.50 1.73
CA PRO A 26 -0.65 -17.72 1.36
C PRO A 26 -0.69 -17.94 -0.16
N TYR A 27 -1.00 -19.17 -0.54
CA TYR A 27 -1.24 -19.51 -1.93
C TYR A 27 -2.27 -18.57 -2.58
N GLY A 28 -1.99 -18.14 -3.82
CA GLY A 28 -2.86 -17.26 -4.61
C GLY A 28 -2.43 -15.80 -4.68
N TRP A 29 -1.51 -15.36 -3.81
CA TRP A 29 -0.88 -14.05 -3.91
C TRP A 29 0.22 -14.04 -4.98
N SER A 30 0.23 -12.99 -5.80
CA SER A 30 1.28 -12.74 -6.79
C SER A 30 1.61 -11.26 -6.86
N GLN A 31 2.88 -10.92 -7.11
CA GLN A 31 3.26 -9.52 -7.36
C GLN A 31 2.70 -9.09 -8.72
N CYS A 32 1.98 -7.97 -8.75
CA CYS A 32 1.38 -7.41 -9.97
C CYS A 32 1.96 -6.04 -10.34
N TYR A 33 2.70 -5.40 -9.42
CA TYR A 33 3.42 -4.16 -9.67
C TYR A 33 4.73 -4.12 -8.88
N ASN A 34 5.79 -3.62 -9.52
CA ASN A 34 7.03 -3.19 -8.89
C ASN A 34 7.53 -1.94 -9.63
N GLY A 35 7.73 -0.84 -8.90
CA GLY A 35 8.31 0.38 -9.44
C GLY A 35 9.01 1.19 -8.37
N THR A 36 10.12 1.82 -8.74
CA THR A 36 10.88 2.69 -7.84
C THR A 36 10.13 4.00 -7.55
N TYR A 37 10.51 4.71 -6.48
CA TYR A 37 9.84 5.95 -6.06
C TYR A 37 10.10 7.16 -6.99
N ASP A 38 11.04 7.07 -7.93
CA ASP A 38 11.24 8.04 -9.03
C ASP A 38 10.22 7.89 -10.17
N VAL A 39 9.49 6.78 -10.25
CA VAL A 39 8.45 6.56 -11.27
C VAL A 39 7.16 7.27 -10.89
N PHE A 40 6.67 8.20 -11.71
CA PHE A 40 5.44 8.93 -11.41
C PHE A 40 4.20 8.08 -11.71
N LEU A 41 3.28 7.99 -10.75
CA LEU A 41 1.96 7.38 -10.95
C LEU A 41 0.99 8.42 -11.54
N ASN A 42 1.30 8.94 -12.72
CA ASN A 42 0.37 9.77 -13.47
C ASN A 42 -0.89 8.98 -13.84
N THR A 43 -1.94 9.67 -14.29
CA THR A 43 -3.23 9.07 -14.68
C THR A 43 -3.09 7.79 -15.53
N THR A 44 -2.23 7.79 -16.55
CA THR A 44 -2.01 6.64 -17.45
C THR A 44 -1.34 5.48 -16.71
N THR A 45 -0.25 5.73 -15.99
CA THR A 45 0.48 4.71 -15.24
C THR A 45 -0.39 4.13 -14.12
N LEU A 46 -1.10 4.97 -13.37
CA LEU A 46 -1.99 4.53 -12.31
C LEU A 46 -3.11 3.64 -12.85
N THR A 47 -3.73 4.02 -13.97
CA THR A 47 -4.76 3.20 -14.65
C THR A 47 -4.19 1.84 -15.07
N SER A 48 -2.99 1.81 -15.66
CA SER A 48 -2.31 0.57 -16.04
C SER A 48 -2.02 -0.33 -14.83
N VAL A 49 -1.56 0.26 -13.73
CA VAL A 49 -1.31 -0.46 -12.46
C VAL A 49 -2.61 -1.05 -11.92
N LEU A 50 -3.69 -0.29 -11.86
CA LEU A 50 -4.98 -0.76 -11.34
C LEU A 50 -5.63 -1.84 -12.23
N ASN A 51 -5.41 -1.78 -13.54
CA ASN A 51 -5.85 -2.80 -14.50
C ASN A 51 -5.04 -4.10 -14.41
N THR A 52 -3.74 -4.00 -14.11
CA THR A 52 -2.86 -5.17 -13.92
C THR A 52 -3.09 -5.81 -12.55
N CYS A 53 -3.14 -4.98 -11.50
CA CYS A 53 -3.40 -5.38 -10.13
C CYS A 53 -4.91 -5.44 -9.85
N ASN A 54 -5.68 -6.22 -10.61
CA ASN A 54 -7.15 -6.13 -10.65
C ASN A 54 -7.93 -7.15 -9.78
N LYS A 55 -7.25 -7.91 -8.91
CA LYS A 55 -7.93 -8.92 -8.08
C LYS A 55 -8.58 -8.31 -6.84
N ALA A 56 -9.41 -9.11 -6.14
CA ALA A 56 -10.28 -8.65 -5.06
C ALA A 56 -9.53 -8.26 -3.77
N LYS A 57 -8.30 -8.75 -3.57
CA LYS A 57 -7.43 -8.41 -2.43
C LYS A 57 -6.16 -7.75 -2.94
N LEU A 58 -5.73 -6.71 -2.24
CA LEU A 58 -4.50 -6.00 -2.52
C LEU A 58 -3.61 -6.00 -1.28
N LEU A 59 -2.31 -6.06 -1.51
CA LEU A 59 -1.28 -5.76 -0.53
C LEU A 59 -0.40 -4.67 -1.12
N LEU A 60 -0.31 -3.55 -0.42
CA LEU A 60 0.65 -2.49 -0.72
C LEU A 60 1.87 -2.69 0.17
N GLY A 61 3.05 -2.48 -0.38
CA GLY A 61 4.27 -2.47 0.40
C GLY A 61 5.39 -1.75 -0.28
N CYS A 62 6.51 -1.63 0.41
CA CYS A 62 7.72 -1.01 -0.11
C CYS A 62 8.96 -1.61 0.54
N ARG A 63 10.11 -1.40 -0.10
CA ARG A 63 11.41 -1.92 0.34
C ARG A 63 12.56 -1.19 -0.34
N PRO A 64 13.81 -1.30 0.18
CA PRO A 64 14.98 -1.06 -0.63
C PRO A 64 14.99 -1.96 -1.86
N LYS A 65 15.42 -1.40 -2.99
CA LYS A 65 15.53 -2.09 -4.28
C LYS A 65 16.40 -3.34 -4.13
N GLY A 66 15.87 -4.47 -4.61
CA GLY A 66 16.53 -5.77 -4.55
C GLY A 66 16.46 -6.48 -3.19
N ASN A 67 15.88 -5.86 -2.15
CA ASN A 67 15.66 -6.55 -0.88
C ASN A 67 14.54 -7.60 -1.02
N THR A 68 14.66 -8.74 -0.33
CA THR A 68 13.60 -9.75 -0.30
C THR A 68 12.42 -9.27 0.53
N ASN A 69 12.68 -8.76 1.73
CA ASN A 69 11.65 -8.40 2.68
C ASN A 69 11.08 -7.01 2.39
N LEU A 70 9.77 -6.88 2.57
CA LEU A 70 9.07 -5.60 2.56
C LEU A 70 9.33 -4.90 3.90
N THR A 71 9.82 -3.66 3.85
CA THR A 71 10.04 -2.83 5.04
C THR A 71 8.74 -2.65 5.80
N VAL A 72 7.69 -2.28 5.08
CA VAL A 72 6.33 -2.16 5.57
C VAL A 72 5.35 -2.63 4.49
N ALA A 73 4.31 -3.32 4.91
CA ALA A 73 3.25 -3.79 4.03
C ALA A 73 1.92 -3.89 4.78
N ALA A 74 0.82 -3.77 4.07
CA ALA A 74 -0.52 -3.99 4.59
C ALA A 74 -1.38 -4.62 3.51
N MET A 75 -2.33 -5.48 3.90
CA MET A 75 -3.30 -6.08 2.98
C MET A 75 -4.74 -5.71 3.35
N GLY A 76 -5.58 -5.60 2.34
CA GLY A 76 -6.99 -5.25 2.48
C GLY A 76 -7.81 -5.78 1.31
N LEU A 77 -9.14 -5.69 1.43
CA LEU A 77 -10.00 -5.84 0.27
C LEU A 77 -9.74 -4.66 -0.67
N ARG A 78 -9.80 -4.89 -1.98
CA ARG A 78 -9.59 -3.85 -3.00
C ARG A 78 -10.44 -2.61 -2.75
N ALA A 79 -11.69 -2.80 -2.35
CA ALA A 79 -12.62 -1.70 -2.07
C ALA A 79 -12.14 -0.82 -0.91
N ASP A 80 -11.49 -1.41 0.11
CA ASP A 80 -10.95 -0.66 1.25
C ASP A 80 -9.64 0.04 0.89
N VAL A 81 -8.73 -0.68 0.21
CA VAL A 81 -7.43 -0.16 -0.23
C VAL A 81 -7.57 1.00 -1.23
N LEU A 82 -8.66 1.01 -2.01
CA LEU A 82 -8.99 2.05 -2.99
C LEU A 82 -10.12 2.97 -2.52
N TYR A 83 -10.40 3.03 -1.21
CA TYR A 83 -11.39 3.95 -0.68
C TYR A 83 -11.03 5.40 -1.02
N ASN A 84 -11.88 6.06 -1.81
CA ASN A 84 -11.61 7.38 -2.32
C ASN A 84 -11.80 8.45 -1.24
N CYS A 85 -10.68 8.99 -0.78
CA CYS A 85 -10.60 10.07 0.19
C CYS A 85 -10.50 11.46 -0.46
N SER A 86 -10.53 11.56 -1.79
CA SER A 86 -10.30 12.81 -2.52
C SER A 86 -9.04 13.53 -1.97
N THR A 87 -9.09 14.85 -1.88
CA THR A 87 -8.02 15.71 -1.34
C THR A 87 -8.17 16.00 0.15
N TYR A 88 -9.09 15.34 0.87
CA TYR A 88 -9.25 15.52 2.32
C TYR A 88 -8.01 15.02 3.08
N SER A 89 -7.38 15.92 3.84
CA SER A 89 -6.04 15.70 4.40
C SER A 89 -5.99 14.62 5.49
N SER A 90 -7.07 14.46 6.26
CA SER A 90 -7.19 13.53 7.39
C SER A 90 -8.04 12.29 7.10
N CYS A 91 -8.57 12.15 5.88
CA CYS A 91 -9.45 11.03 5.54
C CYS A 91 -8.69 9.70 5.58
N THR A 92 -9.31 8.72 6.23
CA THR A 92 -8.92 7.30 6.21
C THR A 92 -10.17 6.43 6.20
N ASN A 93 -10.06 5.23 5.62
CA ASN A 93 -11.01 4.14 5.77
C ASN A 93 -10.36 3.02 6.57
N VAL A 94 -10.88 2.78 7.78
CA VAL A 94 -10.33 1.75 8.67
C VAL A 94 -10.90 0.39 8.28
N ALA A 95 -10.03 -0.50 7.81
CA ALA A 95 -10.38 -1.87 7.49
C ALA A 95 -9.19 -2.80 7.71
N ASN A 96 -9.45 -4.00 8.23
CA ASN A 96 -8.43 -5.01 8.55
C ASN A 96 -7.29 -4.47 9.44
N GLY A 97 -7.59 -3.56 10.38
CA GLY A 97 -6.60 -2.96 11.28
C GLY A 97 -5.67 -1.94 10.63
N VAL A 98 -6.07 -1.36 9.49
CA VAL A 98 -5.27 -0.42 8.70
C VAL A 98 -6.12 0.79 8.32
N GLY A 99 -5.56 1.99 8.45
CA GLY A 99 -6.16 3.23 7.97
C GLY A 99 -5.78 3.48 6.51
N TRP A 100 -6.64 3.07 5.57
CA TRP A 100 -6.41 3.21 4.13
C TRP A 100 -6.78 4.59 3.61
N TYR A 101 -6.07 5.08 2.61
CA TYR A 101 -6.49 6.25 1.84
C TYR A 101 -6.07 6.14 0.38
N TYR A 102 -6.94 6.59 -0.50
CA TYR A 102 -6.67 6.65 -1.93
C TYR A 102 -7.30 7.91 -2.53
N SER A 103 -6.66 8.45 -3.56
CA SER A 103 -7.22 9.38 -4.55
C SER A 103 -6.45 9.10 -5.84
N ASP A 104 -7.10 9.21 -6.99
CA ASP A 104 -6.40 9.09 -8.27
C ASP A 104 -5.50 10.29 -8.59
N ASN A 105 -5.77 11.42 -7.94
CA ASN A 105 -5.09 12.70 -8.17
C ASN A 105 -4.48 13.34 -6.91
N TYR A 106 -4.19 12.57 -5.87
CA TYR A 106 -3.59 13.10 -4.65
C TYR A 106 -2.54 12.17 -4.03
N SER A 107 -2.99 11.12 -3.33
CA SER A 107 -2.09 10.10 -2.77
C SER A 107 -2.79 8.78 -2.54
N TRP A 108 -1.98 7.72 -2.55
CA TRP A 108 -2.36 6.35 -2.21
C TRP A 108 -1.45 5.80 -1.12
N GLY A 109 -2.03 5.21 -0.08
CA GLY A 109 -1.24 4.61 0.98
C GLY A 109 -2.05 4.18 2.18
N PHE A 110 -1.36 4.05 3.30
CA PHE A 110 -1.94 3.65 4.57
C PHE A 110 -1.14 4.17 5.76
N ALA A 111 -1.80 4.20 6.91
CA ALA A 111 -1.20 4.28 8.24
C ALA A 111 -1.74 3.15 9.12
N ASN A 112 -1.19 3.01 10.33
CA ASN A 112 -1.77 2.13 11.34
C ASN A 112 -3.23 2.54 11.64
N ASP A 113 -4.04 1.63 12.17
CA ASP A 113 -5.38 2.01 12.63
C ASP A 113 -5.30 3.11 13.71
N ASN A 114 -6.25 4.06 13.67
CA ASN A 114 -6.38 5.24 14.54
C ASN A 114 -5.25 6.27 14.47
N ASP A 115 -4.22 6.02 13.67
CA ASP A 115 -3.19 7.02 13.41
C ASP A 115 -3.76 8.16 12.55
N THR A 116 -3.63 9.39 13.02
CA THR A 116 -3.98 10.55 12.19
C THR A 116 -3.03 10.64 11.00
N VAL A 117 -3.58 10.89 9.81
CA VAL A 117 -2.83 11.19 8.58
C VAL A 117 -2.89 12.69 8.30
N ALA A 118 -1.82 13.21 7.70
CA ALA A 118 -1.71 14.61 7.29
C ALA A 118 -1.29 14.69 5.83
N ARG A 119 -2.26 14.49 4.93
CA ARG A 119 -2.04 14.45 3.48
C ARG A 119 -1.94 15.86 2.91
N GLY A 120 -0.76 16.22 2.41
CA GLY A 120 -0.48 17.42 1.60
C GLY A 120 0.01 17.01 0.21
N SER A 121 -0.78 16.20 -0.51
CA SER A 121 -0.43 15.31 -1.62
C SER A 121 0.39 14.07 -1.24
N CYS A 122 0.85 13.97 0.02
CA CYS A 122 1.16 12.70 0.68
C CYS A 122 1.05 12.84 2.20
N ASP A 123 0.85 11.73 2.93
CA ASP A 123 0.84 11.69 4.38
C ASP A 123 2.22 12.06 4.96
N THR A 124 2.26 13.12 5.76
CA THR A 124 3.45 13.61 6.46
C THR A 124 3.44 13.33 7.95
N GLY A 125 2.38 12.70 8.49
CA GLY A 125 2.27 12.37 9.92
C GLY A 125 3.43 11.48 10.41
N SER A 126 3.81 11.59 11.67
CA SER A 126 5.00 10.90 12.22
C SER A 126 4.70 9.95 13.39
N THR A 127 3.49 9.97 13.92
CA THR A 127 3.02 8.94 14.88
C THR A 127 3.21 7.56 14.24
N ASN A 128 3.80 6.62 14.97
CA ASN A 128 4.07 5.26 14.48
C ASN A 128 4.66 5.22 13.06
N ALA A 129 5.64 6.10 12.77
CA ALA A 129 6.14 6.33 11.41
C ALA A 129 6.52 5.06 10.64
N ALA A 130 7.05 4.03 11.31
CA ALA A 130 7.39 2.74 10.68
C ALA A 130 6.20 2.05 10.00
N TYR A 131 4.97 2.34 10.44
CA TYR A 131 3.73 1.70 10.01
C TYR A 131 2.98 2.50 8.93
N ARG A 132 3.69 3.32 8.16
CA ARG A 132 3.11 4.23 7.17
C ARG A 132 3.70 4.02 5.79
N LEU A 133 2.88 4.22 4.77
CA LEU A 133 3.31 4.19 3.38
C LEU A 133 2.54 5.25 2.62
N CYS A 134 3.22 6.06 1.80
CA CYS A 134 2.54 7.04 0.99
C CYS A 134 3.19 7.22 -0.38
N TRP A 135 2.37 7.07 -1.41
CA TRP A 135 2.70 7.32 -2.80
C TRP A 135 1.91 8.51 -3.31
N HIS A 136 2.56 9.29 -4.17
CA HIS A 136 1.92 10.35 -4.90
C HIS A 136 1.18 9.75 -6.10
N THR A 137 -0.01 10.28 -6.40
CA THR A 137 -0.83 9.87 -7.55
C THR A 137 -1.22 11.12 -8.34
N ASP A 138 -0.95 11.10 -9.65
CA ASP A 138 -1.08 12.25 -10.56
C ASP A 138 -0.38 13.52 -10.06
N GLN A 139 0.78 13.35 -9.42
CA GLN A 139 1.68 14.44 -9.04
C GLN A 139 3.01 14.30 -9.77
N TRP A 140 3.82 15.35 -9.71
CA TRP A 140 5.18 15.38 -10.27
C TRP A 140 6.22 14.69 -9.35
N SER A 141 5.83 13.56 -8.76
CA SER A 141 6.64 12.74 -7.86
C SER A 141 6.04 11.33 -7.77
N GLY A 142 6.85 10.30 -7.43
CA GLY A 142 6.35 8.94 -7.28
C GLY A 142 5.87 8.59 -5.86
N GLY A 143 6.51 9.09 -4.82
CA GLY A 143 6.02 8.86 -3.46
C GLY A 143 6.89 9.47 -2.36
N TRP A 144 6.32 9.61 -1.18
CA TRP A 144 6.94 10.33 -0.08
C TRP A 144 7.68 9.42 0.90
N ARG A 145 7.09 8.26 1.25
CA ARG A 145 7.60 7.44 2.35
C ARG A 145 7.41 5.94 2.19
N CYS A 146 8.36 5.23 2.79
CA CYS A 146 8.34 3.80 3.04
C CYS A 146 8.66 3.54 4.52
N GLY A 147 7.63 3.38 5.34
CA GLY A 147 7.77 3.38 6.80
C GLY A 147 8.33 4.72 7.28
N ALA A 148 9.32 4.64 8.18
CA ALA A 148 10.00 5.81 8.74
C ALA A 148 10.93 6.51 7.74
N THR A 149 11.26 5.89 6.61
CA THR A 149 12.08 6.51 5.56
C THR A 149 11.21 7.46 4.73
N THR A 150 11.50 8.76 4.80
CA THR A 150 10.77 9.84 4.10
C THR A 150 11.65 10.53 3.04
N GLY A 151 11.06 11.45 2.26
CA GLY A 151 11.80 12.22 1.26
C GLY A 151 12.08 11.45 -0.02
N LEU A 152 11.28 10.44 -0.33
CA LEU A 152 11.53 9.49 -1.43
C LEU A 152 11.08 10.00 -2.81
N ASN A 153 10.72 11.28 -2.95
CA ASN A 153 9.98 11.81 -4.10
C ASN A 153 10.52 11.47 -5.50
N PHE A 154 11.83 11.26 -5.61
CA PHE A 154 12.57 10.93 -6.84
C PHE A 154 13.58 9.81 -6.59
N ASP A 155 13.36 8.98 -5.57
CA ASP A 155 14.32 7.98 -5.13
C ASP A 155 14.24 6.71 -6.00
N ASN A 156 15.37 6.30 -6.56
CA ASN A 156 15.49 5.09 -7.39
C ASN A 156 16.06 3.87 -6.64
N THR A 157 16.28 4.01 -5.33
CA THR A 157 16.85 3.00 -4.43
C THR A 157 15.80 2.32 -3.57
N MET A 158 14.59 2.87 -3.51
CA MET A 158 13.41 2.34 -2.86
C MET A 158 12.38 1.94 -3.90
N GLU A 159 11.71 0.82 -3.67
CA GLU A 159 10.67 0.26 -4.52
C GLU A 159 9.32 0.25 -3.81
N ARG A 160 8.27 0.40 -4.61
CA ARG A 160 6.86 0.26 -4.29
C ARG A 160 6.37 -1.00 -4.97
N VAL A 161 5.64 -1.82 -4.24
CA VAL A 161 5.15 -3.09 -4.73
C VAL A 161 3.68 -3.25 -4.42
N ILE A 162 2.98 -3.93 -5.33
CA ILE A 162 1.62 -4.39 -5.10
C ILE A 162 1.59 -5.88 -5.35
N TYR A 163 1.01 -6.60 -4.40
CA TYR A 163 0.60 -7.98 -4.58
C TYR A 163 -0.92 -8.03 -4.62
N HIS A 164 -1.46 -9.02 -5.32
CA HIS A 164 -2.90 -9.21 -5.44
C HIS A 164 -3.30 -10.68 -5.30
N ALA A 165 -4.51 -10.93 -4.82
CA ALA A 165 -5.09 -12.26 -4.69
C ALA A 165 -6.62 -12.22 -4.88
N THR A 166 -7.20 -13.39 -5.13
CA THR A 166 -8.65 -13.58 -5.20
C THR A 166 -9.29 -13.53 -3.82
#